data_AF-A0AAI9DC03-F1
#
_entry.id   AF-A0AAI9DC03-F1
#
_cell.length_a   1.000
_cell.length_b   1.000
_cell.length_c   1.000
_cell.angle_alpha   90.00
_cell.angle_beta   90.00
_cell.angle_gamma   90.00
#
_symmetry.space_group_name_H-M   'P 1'
#
loop_
_entity.id
_entity.type
_entity.pdbx_description
1 polymer ?
#
loop_
_entity_poly.entity_id
_entity_poly.type
_entity_poly.pdbx_seq_one_letter_code
_entity_poly.pdbx_strand_id
1 'polypeptide(L)'
;MSKDKHLNIVICGGGQTGHLAVALFSQYPNITASLLTQNTTTVERHQQQNNILSVHYNNGEIKNYPVELITHSPQQVIPEADIIILTVPSHRQANWLRFISPYLSSDKTVFIGAIPGINGFDWLAEQFFKDNPNIVIWGMKDVPHIAWGLEPGVKICFGGEKSALFIAFHHRENQTNKKRLHEWLSRLYSAPIGILDNYLEITLTPANPIMHSSVIYGLIGPYAQWHNSYFESPICWWNDCTELSAYYLQRCDEERLAICRHLVNCAGISLATVKSLIDELREIYPNQISDTKTLWSILRTNQAYHGIQLPLIKCDQKGWSFNKQHRVFQEDIVYGLSLLVRIGEHLNIPLPYTNEIYNWCMGYLGLDPSIPHPAFSKLNLSQYQVNKQ
;
A
#
# COMPACT_ATOMS: atom_id res chain seq x y z
N MET A 1 -26.67 26.89 -5.28
CA MET A 1 -25.89 26.47 -6.46
C MET A 1 -24.95 25.35 -6.01
N SER A 2 -25.03 24.08 -6.42
CA SER A 2 -26.16 23.21 -6.78
C SER A 2 -26.23 22.07 -5.76
N LYS A 3 -27.38 21.38 -5.70
CA LYS A 3 -27.57 20.06 -5.07
C LYS A 3 -26.39 19.14 -5.40
N ASP A 4 -25.95 18.34 -4.42
CA ASP A 4 -24.76 17.48 -4.54
C ASP A 4 -24.76 16.69 -5.85
N LYS A 5 -23.69 16.88 -6.64
CA LYS A 5 -23.45 16.09 -7.86
C LYS A 5 -23.46 14.61 -7.46
N HIS A 6 -24.18 13.80 -8.22
CA HIS A 6 -24.11 12.34 -8.12
C HIS A 6 -22.68 11.88 -8.44
N LEU A 7 -22.10 11.04 -7.59
CA LEU A 7 -20.69 10.62 -7.68
C LEU A 7 -20.59 9.13 -8.01
N ASN A 8 -19.90 8.79 -9.09
CA ASN A 8 -19.63 7.39 -9.46
C ASN A 8 -18.22 6.99 -9.01
N ILE A 9 -18.14 5.97 -8.14
CA ILE A 9 -16.88 5.47 -7.59
C ILE A 9 -16.71 4.00 -7.98
N VAL A 10 -15.56 3.70 -8.59
CA VAL A 10 -15.18 2.33 -8.92
C VAL A 10 -14.01 1.90 -8.05
N ILE A 11 -14.22 0.85 -7.26
CA ILE A 11 -13.17 0.20 -6.48
C ILE A 11 -12.61 -0.96 -7.30
N CYS A 12 -11.32 -0.92 -7.62
CA CYS A 12 -10.64 -1.98 -8.36
C CYS A 12 -9.92 -2.94 -7.41
N GLY A 13 -10.24 -4.23 -7.52
CA GLY A 13 -9.71 -5.31 -6.70
C GLY A 13 -10.81 -6.19 -6.12
N GLY A 14 -10.42 -7.09 -5.21
CA GLY A 14 -11.34 -8.01 -4.53
C GLY A 14 -10.84 -8.41 -3.15
N GLY A 15 -10.02 -7.56 -2.53
CA GLY A 15 -9.47 -7.78 -1.20
C GLY A 15 -10.33 -7.19 -0.08
N GLN A 16 -9.84 -7.27 1.15
CA GLN A 16 -10.53 -6.80 2.36
C GLN A 16 -10.85 -5.30 2.29
N THR A 17 -9.86 -4.48 1.93
CA THR A 17 -10.02 -3.02 1.79
C THR A 17 -11.07 -2.67 0.74
N GLY A 18 -11.06 -3.34 -0.43
CA GLY A 18 -11.99 -3.04 -1.50
C GLY A 18 -13.44 -3.42 -1.17
N HIS A 19 -13.65 -4.60 -0.58
CA HIS A 19 -14.98 -5.02 -0.12
C HIS A 19 -15.55 -4.10 0.96
N LEU A 20 -14.73 -3.71 1.93
CA LEU A 20 -15.20 -2.81 2.97
C LEU A 20 -15.49 -1.41 2.40
N ALA A 21 -14.62 -0.88 1.54
CA ALA A 21 -14.81 0.43 0.93
C ALA A 21 -16.11 0.50 0.11
N VAL A 22 -16.37 -0.50 -0.76
CA VAL A 22 -17.59 -0.49 -1.57
C VAL A 22 -18.86 -0.54 -0.70
N ALA A 23 -18.90 -1.39 0.33
CA ALA A 23 -20.04 -1.42 1.26
C ALA A 23 -20.28 -0.06 1.94
N LEU A 24 -19.22 0.52 2.51
CA LEU A 24 -19.33 1.79 3.22
C LEU A 24 -19.69 2.96 2.29
N PHE A 25 -19.28 2.94 1.02
CA PHE A 25 -19.60 4.01 0.08
C PHE A 25 -21.01 3.90 -0.48
N SER A 26 -21.52 2.67 -0.65
CA SER A 26 -22.89 2.42 -1.10
C SER A 26 -23.97 2.90 -0.12
N GLN A 27 -23.60 3.31 1.10
CA GLN A 27 -24.56 3.85 2.08
C GLN A 27 -25.03 5.28 1.77
N TYR A 28 -24.33 6.00 0.90
CA TYR A 28 -24.61 7.40 0.61
C TYR A 28 -25.56 7.55 -0.60
N PRO A 29 -26.72 8.22 -0.47
CA PRO A 29 -27.74 8.27 -1.53
C PRO A 29 -27.30 8.92 -2.86
N ASN A 30 -26.31 9.81 -2.83
CA ASN A 30 -25.80 10.52 -4.01
C ASN A 30 -24.50 9.89 -4.56
N ILE A 31 -24.23 8.63 -4.19
CA ILE A 31 -23.02 7.91 -4.58
C ILE A 31 -23.42 6.55 -5.15
N THR A 32 -22.94 6.26 -6.35
CA THR A 32 -22.94 4.90 -6.90
C THR A 32 -21.53 4.34 -6.72
N ALA A 33 -21.40 3.36 -5.84
CA ALA A 33 -20.15 2.63 -5.64
C ALA A 33 -20.24 1.24 -6.27
N SER A 34 -19.22 0.86 -7.04
CA SER A 34 -19.12 -0.47 -7.67
C SER A 34 -17.76 -1.10 -7.40
N LEU A 35 -17.73 -2.44 -7.32
CA LEU A 35 -16.47 -3.20 -7.18
C LEU A 35 -16.15 -3.90 -8.50
N LEU A 36 -15.02 -3.55 -9.11
CA LEU A 36 -14.45 -4.24 -10.26
C LEU A 36 -13.41 -5.26 -9.79
N THR A 37 -13.69 -6.54 -9.95
CA THR A 37 -12.83 -7.66 -9.54
C THR A 37 -12.60 -8.63 -10.70
N GLN A 38 -11.39 -9.18 -10.82
CA GLN A 38 -11.12 -10.25 -11.80
C GLN A 38 -11.52 -11.65 -11.28
N ASN A 39 -12.01 -11.75 -10.03
CA ASN A 39 -12.46 -13.00 -9.44
C ASN A 39 -13.96 -13.22 -9.73
N THR A 40 -14.28 -14.06 -10.72
CA THR A 40 -15.66 -14.35 -11.12
C THR A 40 -16.49 -14.99 -10.01
N THR A 41 -15.89 -15.82 -9.15
CA THR A 41 -16.57 -16.40 -7.99
C THR A 41 -17.06 -15.33 -7.00
N THR A 42 -16.34 -14.20 -6.89
CA THR A 42 -16.81 -13.08 -6.06
C THR A 42 -18.09 -12.46 -6.62
N VAL A 43 -18.16 -12.30 -7.95
CA VAL A 43 -19.33 -11.76 -8.66
C VAL A 43 -20.53 -12.70 -8.49
N GLU A 44 -20.33 -13.99 -8.77
CA GLU A 44 -21.38 -15.01 -8.68
C GLU A 44 -21.93 -15.12 -7.25
N ARG A 45 -21.06 -15.15 -6.24
CA ARG A 45 -21.49 -15.21 -4.83
C ARG A 45 -22.28 -13.98 -4.43
N HIS A 46 -21.87 -12.81 -4.89
CA HIS A 46 -22.59 -11.58 -4.56
C HIS A 46 -24.00 -11.54 -5.16
N GLN A 47 -24.16 -12.01 -6.39
CA GLN A 47 -25.46 -12.16 -7.03
C GLN A 47 -26.34 -13.16 -6.26
N GLN A 48 -25.77 -14.27 -5.76
CA GLN A 48 -26.48 -15.23 -4.90
C GLN A 48 -26.89 -14.62 -3.54
N GLN A 49 -26.23 -13.56 -3.07
CA GLN A 49 -26.62 -12.78 -1.90
C GLN A 49 -27.61 -11.65 -2.22
N ASN A 50 -28.26 -11.68 -3.39
CA ASN A 50 -29.18 -10.63 -3.85
C ASN A 50 -28.54 -9.22 -3.84
N ASN A 51 -27.26 -9.14 -4.21
CA ASN A 51 -26.48 -7.90 -4.25
C ASN A 51 -26.35 -7.19 -2.88
N ILE A 52 -26.31 -7.99 -1.81
CA ILE A 52 -26.08 -7.51 -0.45
C ILE A 52 -24.67 -7.93 0.00
N LEU A 53 -23.96 -6.99 0.62
CA LEU A 53 -22.70 -7.25 1.31
C LEU A 53 -22.88 -7.01 2.81
N SER A 54 -22.64 -8.04 3.62
CA SER A 54 -22.76 -7.96 5.09
C SER A 54 -21.46 -7.47 5.74
N VAL A 55 -21.55 -6.42 6.55
CA VAL A 55 -20.43 -5.89 7.34
C VAL A 55 -20.64 -6.23 8.81
N HIS A 56 -19.68 -6.93 9.39
CA HIS A 56 -19.69 -7.36 10.79
C HIS A 56 -18.80 -6.44 11.62
N TYR A 57 -19.37 -5.81 12.65
CA TYR A 57 -18.65 -4.89 13.54
C TYR A 57 -18.18 -5.60 14.81
N ASN A 58 -17.14 -5.06 15.43
CA ASN A 58 -16.55 -5.63 16.65
C ASN A 58 -17.52 -5.65 17.85
N ASN A 59 -18.55 -4.80 17.86
CA ASN A 59 -19.61 -4.78 18.88
C ASN A 59 -20.69 -5.88 18.67
N GLY A 60 -20.53 -6.73 17.65
CA GLY A 60 -21.51 -7.77 17.28
C GLY A 60 -22.61 -7.28 16.34
N GLU A 61 -22.66 -5.99 16.00
CA GLU A 61 -23.61 -5.45 15.02
C GLU A 61 -23.29 -5.99 13.62
N ILE A 62 -24.34 -6.31 12.86
CA ILE A 62 -24.24 -6.71 11.45
C ILE A 62 -25.08 -5.74 10.64
N LYS A 63 -24.46 -5.07 9.67
CA LYS A 63 -25.16 -4.20 8.72
C LYS A 63 -25.09 -4.78 7.32
N ASN A 64 -26.22 -4.75 6.63
CA ASN A 64 -26.33 -5.21 5.25
C ASN A 64 -26.33 -3.99 4.33
N TYR A 65 -25.34 -3.92 3.45
CA TYR A 65 -25.20 -2.84 2.49
C TYR A 65 -25.65 -3.31 1.10
N PRO A 66 -26.61 -2.63 0.45
CA PRO A 66 -26.93 -2.90 -0.94
C PRO A 66 -25.77 -2.40 -1.81
N VAL A 67 -25.07 -3.33 -2.46
CA VAL A 67 -24.00 -3.01 -3.40
C VAL A 67 -24.50 -3.40 -4.78
N GLU A 68 -25.04 -2.44 -5.52
CA GLU A 68 -25.77 -2.74 -6.77
C GLU A 68 -24.94 -3.52 -7.79
N LEU A 69 -23.63 -3.28 -7.84
CA LEU A 69 -22.76 -3.88 -8.85
C LEU A 69 -21.38 -4.27 -8.31
N ILE A 70 -21.15 -5.58 -8.25
CA ILE A 70 -19.83 -6.20 -8.25
C ILE A 70 -19.67 -6.92 -9.60
N THR A 71 -18.66 -6.56 -10.38
CA THR A 71 -18.49 -7.06 -11.75
C THR A 71 -17.04 -7.38 -12.08
N HIS A 72 -16.83 -8.16 -13.14
CA HIS A 72 -15.53 -8.39 -13.77
C HIS A 72 -15.39 -7.66 -15.11
N SER A 73 -16.42 -6.90 -15.52
CA SER A 73 -16.46 -6.18 -16.79
C SER A 73 -16.18 -4.68 -16.59
N PRO A 74 -14.99 -4.17 -16.99
CA PRO A 74 -14.66 -2.76 -16.84
C PRO A 74 -15.58 -1.85 -17.66
N GLN A 75 -16.11 -2.32 -18.79
CA GLN A 75 -17.05 -1.60 -19.66
C GLN A 75 -18.29 -1.11 -18.91
N GLN A 76 -18.72 -1.83 -17.87
CA GLN A 76 -19.95 -1.51 -17.14
C GLN A 76 -19.78 -0.36 -16.14
N VAL A 77 -18.55 -0.09 -15.70
CA VAL A 77 -18.30 0.78 -14.54
C VAL A 77 -17.28 1.90 -14.81
N ILE A 78 -16.27 1.65 -15.63
CA ILE A 78 -15.17 2.60 -15.86
C ILE A 78 -15.60 3.84 -16.68
N PRO A 79 -16.42 3.74 -17.75
CA PRO A 79 -16.76 4.90 -18.57
C PRO A 79 -17.42 6.05 -17.77
N GLU A 80 -18.25 5.68 -16.78
CA GLU A 80 -18.98 6.64 -15.96
C GLU A 80 -18.29 6.99 -14.64
N ALA A 81 -17.12 6.43 -14.35
CA ALA A 81 -16.40 6.69 -13.11
C ALA A 81 -15.95 8.16 -12.98
N ASP A 82 -16.22 8.77 -11.82
CA ASP A 82 -15.58 10.03 -11.42
C ASP A 82 -14.30 9.74 -10.63
N ILE A 83 -14.33 8.71 -9.78
CA ILE A 83 -13.18 8.25 -8.98
C ILE A 83 -12.97 6.75 -9.22
N ILE A 84 -11.72 6.36 -9.49
CA ILE A 84 -11.28 4.96 -9.58
C ILE A 84 -10.22 4.72 -8.51
N ILE A 85 -10.44 3.74 -7.65
CA ILE A 85 -9.57 3.45 -6.50
C ILE A 85 -9.01 2.03 -6.61
N LEU A 86 -7.71 1.89 -6.81
CA LEU A 86 -7.01 0.62 -6.77
C LEU A 86 -6.74 0.23 -5.32
N THR A 87 -7.37 -0.86 -4.87
CA THR A 87 -7.13 -1.47 -3.54
C THR A 87 -6.41 -2.82 -3.69
N VAL A 88 -5.41 -2.85 -4.58
CA VAL A 88 -4.67 -4.06 -4.94
C VAL A 88 -3.20 -3.91 -4.55
N PRO A 89 -2.50 -5.04 -4.28
CA PRO A 89 -1.07 -5.02 -4.03
C PRO A 89 -0.29 -4.26 -5.10
N SER A 90 0.77 -3.57 -4.69
CA SER A 90 1.60 -2.68 -5.52
C SER A 90 2.09 -3.38 -6.80
N HIS A 91 2.59 -4.62 -6.65
CA HIS A 91 3.06 -5.45 -7.78
C HIS A 91 1.97 -5.83 -8.81
N ARG A 92 0.69 -5.61 -8.50
CA ARG A 92 -0.45 -5.86 -9.41
C ARG A 92 -0.97 -4.59 -10.08
N GLN A 93 -0.62 -3.41 -9.59
CA GLN A 93 -1.21 -2.14 -10.02
C GLN A 93 -0.98 -1.89 -11.52
N ALA A 94 0.20 -2.20 -12.06
CA ALA A 94 0.49 -2.02 -13.49
C ALA A 94 -0.48 -2.81 -14.40
N ASN A 95 -0.80 -4.04 -14.00
CA ASN A 95 -1.75 -4.88 -14.74
C ASN A 95 -3.17 -4.32 -14.66
N TRP A 96 -3.54 -3.77 -13.50
CA TRP A 96 -4.85 -3.13 -13.30
C TRP A 96 -4.99 -1.86 -14.11
N LEU A 97 -3.98 -0.98 -14.10
CA LEU A 97 -3.97 0.24 -14.91
C LEU A 97 -4.10 -0.11 -16.39
N ARG A 98 -3.35 -1.10 -16.89
CA ARG A 98 -3.49 -1.60 -18.27
C ARG A 98 -4.89 -2.13 -18.57
N PHE A 99 -5.50 -2.84 -17.63
CA PHE A 99 -6.82 -3.44 -17.78
C PHE A 99 -7.94 -2.39 -17.89
N ILE A 100 -7.87 -1.31 -17.12
CA ILE A 100 -8.91 -0.28 -17.11
C ILE A 100 -8.70 0.82 -18.15
N SER A 101 -7.45 1.07 -18.57
CA SER A 101 -7.09 2.19 -19.46
C SER A 101 -7.96 2.32 -20.72
N PRO A 102 -8.31 1.23 -21.44
CA PRO A 102 -9.10 1.33 -22.67
C PRO A 102 -10.54 1.85 -22.47
N TYR A 103 -11.04 1.89 -21.23
CA TYR A 103 -12.43 2.23 -20.90
C TYR A 103 -12.55 3.60 -20.23
N LEU A 104 -11.42 4.27 -19.96
CA LEU A 104 -11.42 5.59 -19.32
C LEU A 104 -12.06 6.63 -20.24
N SER A 105 -12.94 7.44 -19.66
CA SER A 105 -13.54 8.57 -20.39
C SER A 105 -12.48 9.62 -20.72
N SER A 106 -12.49 10.11 -21.96
CA SER A 106 -11.72 11.28 -22.40
C SER A 106 -12.48 12.60 -22.22
N ASP A 107 -13.79 12.54 -21.97
CA ASP A 107 -14.68 13.71 -22.03
C ASP A 107 -14.84 14.41 -20.67
N LYS A 108 -14.32 13.79 -19.60
CA LYS A 108 -14.37 14.33 -18.24
C LYS A 108 -13.09 14.10 -17.47
N THR A 109 -12.94 14.86 -16.39
CA THR A 109 -11.88 14.62 -15.41
C THR A 109 -12.17 13.34 -14.63
N VAL A 110 -11.21 12.41 -14.58
CA VAL A 110 -11.31 11.16 -13.82
C VAL A 110 -10.18 11.10 -12.80
N PHE A 111 -10.51 10.79 -11.55
CA PHE A 111 -9.55 10.72 -10.45
C PHE A 111 -9.13 9.26 -10.23
N ILE A 112 -7.90 8.91 -10.56
CA ILE A 112 -7.37 7.56 -10.39
C ILE A 112 -6.37 7.57 -9.24
N GLY A 113 -6.61 6.74 -8.22
CA GLY A 113 -5.70 6.61 -7.11
C GLY A 113 -5.60 5.22 -6.52
N ALA A 114 -4.64 5.05 -5.62
CA ALA A 114 -4.40 3.79 -4.93
C ALA A 114 -4.51 3.94 -3.41
N ILE A 115 -5.03 2.89 -2.76
CA ILE A 115 -5.14 2.77 -1.31
C ILE A 115 -4.59 1.40 -0.88
N PRO A 116 -3.43 1.35 -0.19
CA PRO A 116 -2.48 2.45 -0.04
C PRO A 116 -1.78 2.78 -1.37
N GLY A 117 -1.38 4.05 -1.54
CA GLY A 117 -0.68 4.57 -2.71
C GLY A 117 0.84 4.52 -2.60
N ILE A 118 1.35 3.56 -1.83
CA ILE A 118 2.78 3.35 -1.53
C ILE A 118 3.55 2.82 -2.75
N ASN A 119 4.87 2.71 -2.58
CA ASN A 119 5.78 2.12 -3.57
C ASN A 119 5.73 2.81 -4.95
N GLY A 120 5.65 4.14 -4.99
CA GLY A 120 5.78 4.92 -6.22
C GLY A 120 4.60 4.74 -7.19
N PHE A 121 3.37 4.63 -6.66
CA PHE A 121 2.17 4.52 -7.49
C PHE A 121 2.02 5.68 -8.48
N ASP A 122 2.39 6.90 -8.09
CA ASP A 122 2.27 8.08 -8.95
C ASP A 122 3.16 7.98 -10.19
N TRP A 123 4.42 7.55 -10.03
CA TRP A 123 5.32 7.21 -11.15
C TRP A 123 4.79 6.09 -12.02
N LEU A 124 4.23 5.06 -11.40
CA LEU A 124 3.66 3.95 -12.15
C LEU A 124 2.48 4.45 -13.00
N ALA A 125 1.56 5.21 -12.41
CA ALA A 125 0.38 5.73 -13.09
C ALA A 125 0.73 6.74 -14.19
N GLU A 126 1.76 7.56 -13.98
CA GLU A 126 2.27 8.50 -15.00
C GLU A 126 2.66 7.78 -16.30
N GLN A 127 3.27 6.60 -16.22
CA GLN A 127 3.65 5.81 -17.41
C GLN A 127 2.45 5.45 -18.30
N PHE A 128 1.24 5.36 -17.72
CA PHE A 128 0.01 5.08 -18.45
C PHE A 128 -0.71 6.35 -18.92
N PHE A 129 -0.62 7.44 -18.15
CA PHE A 129 -1.51 8.59 -18.30
C PHE A 129 -0.79 9.92 -18.53
N LYS A 130 0.51 9.93 -18.85
CA LYS A 130 1.28 11.16 -19.14
C LYS A 130 0.62 12.02 -20.22
N ASP A 131 0.02 11.40 -21.24
CA ASP A 131 -0.63 12.06 -22.38
C ASP A 131 -2.14 12.29 -22.15
N ASN A 132 -2.66 11.97 -20.96
CA ASN A 132 -4.05 12.11 -20.58
C ASN A 132 -4.19 13.17 -19.45
N PRO A 133 -4.22 14.47 -19.77
CA PRO A 133 -4.30 15.54 -18.77
C PRO A 133 -5.65 15.59 -18.03
N ASN A 134 -6.67 14.89 -18.54
CA ASN A 134 -7.96 14.74 -17.85
C ASN A 134 -7.90 13.72 -16.69
N ILE A 135 -6.84 12.92 -16.60
CA ILE A 135 -6.66 11.94 -15.52
C ILE A 135 -5.87 12.56 -14.38
N VAL A 136 -6.50 12.62 -13.20
CA VAL A 136 -5.87 13.10 -11.97
C VAL A 136 -5.29 11.91 -11.21
N ILE A 137 -3.98 11.94 -10.95
CA ILE A 137 -3.28 10.86 -10.24
C ILE A 137 -3.11 11.24 -8.76
N TRP A 138 -3.53 10.35 -7.86
CA TRP A 138 -3.45 10.54 -6.41
C TRP A 138 -3.21 9.23 -5.66
N GLY A 139 -2.95 9.31 -4.37
CA GLY A 139 -2.89 8.13 -3.51
C GLY A 139 -3.03 8.46 -2.04
N MET A 140 -3.39 7.46 -1.25
CA MET A 140 -3.54 7.57 0.20
C MET A 140 -2.37 6.88 0.90
N LYS A 141 -1.81 7.50 1.94
CA LYS A 141 -0.67 6.92 2.67
C LYS A 141 -1.00 5.55 3.25
N ASP A 142 -2.13 5.47 3.95
CA ASP A 142 -2.56 4.29 4.72
C ASP A 142 -3.91 3.76 4.27
N VAL A 143 -4.22 2.53 4.66
CA VAL A 143 -5.59 2.00 4.54
C VAL A 143 -6.52 2.72 5.54
N PRO A 144 -7.69 3.24 5.11
CA PRO A 144 -8.55 4.04 5.98
C PRO A 144 -9.19 3.25 7.12
N HIS A 145 -9.45 1.96 6.87
CA HIS A 145 -10.14 1.08 7.78
C HIS A 145 -9.36 -0.22 7.94
N ILE A 146 -9.41 -0.77 9.15
CA ILE A 146 -8.98 -2.14 9.41
C ILE A 146 -10.11 -3.06 8.97
N ALA A 147 -9.80 -4.01 8.10
CA ALA A 147 -10.76 -4.99 7.60
C ALA A 147 -10.17 -6.39 7.74
N TRP A 148 -10.99 -7.38 8.05
CA TRP A 148 -10.57 -8.78 8.17
C TRP A 148 -11.76 -9.72 7.94
N GLY A 149 -11.54 -11.04 7.95
CA GLY A 149 -12.63 -12.01 7.86
C GLY A 149 -13.42 -11.96 6.55
N LEU A 150 -12.72 -11.65 5.44
CA LEU A 150 -13.34 -11.56 4.11
C LEU A 150 -13.87 -12.91 3.65
N GLU A 151 -15.15 -12.96 3.34
CA GLU A 151 -15.81 -13.97 2.53
C GLU A 151 -16.21 -13.32 1.20
N PRO A 152 -15.47 -13.55 0.10
CA PRO A 152 -15.61 -12.76 -1.13
C PRO A 152 -17.04 -12.73 -1.68
N GLY A 153 -17.55 -11.52 -1.91
CA GLY A 153 -18.90 -11.26 -2.42
C GLY A 153 -20.02 -11.35 -1.38
N VAL A 154 -19.71 -11.78 -0.15
CA VAL A 154 -20.71 -12.10 0.88
C VAL A 154 -20.56 -11.22 2.12
N LYS A 155 -19.35 -11.19 2.70
CA LYS A 155 -19.14 -10.61 4.03
C LYS A 155 -17.73 -10.07 4.23
N ILE A 156 -17.62 -9.04 5.07
CA ILE A 156 -16.35 -8.51 5.59
C ILE A 156 -16.52 -8.02 7.04
N CYS A 157 -15.47 -8.09 7.86
CA CYS A 157 -15.47 -7.52 9.21
C CYS A 157 -14.85 -6.11 9.22
N PHE A 158 -15.47 -5.18 9.93
CA PHE A 158 -14.97 -3.83 10.21
C PHE A 158 -14.23 -3.83 11.56
N GLY A 159 -12.92 -3.57 11.51
CA GLY A 159 -12.03 -3.59 12.67
C GLY A 159 -11.79 -2.22 13.32
N GLY A 160 -12.13 -1.12 12.64
CA GLY A 160 -11.87 0.25 13.12
C GLY A 160 -11.47 1.19 11.98
N GLU A 161 -11.52 2.50 12.26
CA GLU A 161 -11.07 3.57 11.36
C GLU A 161 -9.77 4.20 11.87
N LYS A 162 -8.97 4.75 10.95
CA LYS A 162 -7.80 5.57 11.30
C LYS A 162 -8.27 6.92 11.83
N SER A 163 -7.56 7.48 12.82
CA SER A 163 -7.88 8.79 13.40
C SER A 163 -7.61 9.98 12.45
N ALA A 164 -6.76 9.80 11.45
CA ALA A 164 -6.48 10.75 10.39
C ALA A 164 -6.03 10.00 9.13
N LEU A 165 -6.30 10.60 7.96
CA LEU A 165 -5.86 10.11 6.66
C LEU A 165 -5.02 11.16 5.96
N PHE A 166 -4.12 10.72 5.10
CA PHE A 166 -3.26 11.60 4.32
C PHE A 166 -3.29 11.17 2.86
N ILE A 167 -3.51 12.14 1.98
CA ILE A 167 -3.46 11.95 0.53
C ILE A 167 -2.37 12.81 -0.09
N ALA A 168 -1.79 12.33 -1.17
CA ALA A 168 -0.90 13.10 -2.00
C ALA A 168 -1.31 12.99 -3.47
N PHE A 169 -0.81 13.90 -4.28
CA PHE A 169 -1.12 14.00 -5.70
C PHE A 169 0.16 13.98 -6.51
N HIS A 170 0.07 13.48 -7.73
CA HIS A 170 1.15 13.61 -8.68
C HIS A 170 1.51 15.09 -8.88
N HIS A 171 2.79 15.38 -9.14
CA HIS A 171 3.31 16.76 -9.16
C HIS A 171 2.62 17.66 -10.21
N ARG A 172 2.10 17.06 -11.29
CA ARG A 172 1.38 17.77 -12.37
C ARG A 172 0.01 18.32 -11.96
N GLU A 173 -0.55 17.88 -10.83
CA GLU A 173 -1.95 18.15 -10.49
C GLU A 173 -2.15 19.58 -9.95
N ASN A 174 -3.19 20.25 -10.43
CA ASN A 174 -3.53 21.61 -10.05
C ASN A 174 -4.38 21.69 -8.77
N GLN A 175 -4.44 22.88 -8.15
CA GLN A 175 -5.16 23.10 -6.89
C GLN A 175 -6.67 22.86 -6.99
N THR A 176 -7.29 23.09 -8.15
CA THR A 176 -8.72 22.83 -8.37
C THR A 176 -9.05 21.35 -8.24
N ASN A 177 -8.24 20.49 -8.87
CA ASN A 177 -8.39 19.03 -8.78
C ASN A 177 -8.10 18.54 -7.35
N LYS A 178 -7.04 19.05 -6.71
CA LYS A 178 -6.70 18.70 -5.33
C LYS A 178 -7.85 19.00 -4.36
N LYS A 179 -8.40 20.22 -4.43
CA LYS A 179 -9.54 20.65 -3.61
C LYS A 179 -10.79 19.82 -3.89
N ARG A 180 -11.10 19.55 -5.15
CA ARG A 180 -12.28 18.75 -5.54
C ARG A 180 -12.21 17.34 -4.98
N LEU A 181 -11.08 16.65 -5.14
CA LEU A 181 -10.93 15.30 -4.61
C LEU A 181 -10.99 15.31 -3.08
N HIS A 182 -10.33 16.27 -2.43
CA HIS A 182 -10.38 16.42 -0.97
C HIS A 182 -11.82 16.56 -0.47
N GLU A 183 -12.61 17.46 -1.09
CA GLU A 183 -14.03 17.63 -0.76
C GLU A 183 -14.86 16.36 -0.94
N TRP A 184 -14.57 15.53 -1.96
CA TRP A 184 -15.26 14.26 -2.16
C TRP A 184 -14.84 13.20 -1.15
N LEU A 185 -13.54 13.02 -0.91
CA LEU A 185 -13.04 12.05 0.05
C LEU A 185 -13.47 12.41 1.48
N SER A 186 -13.54 13.69 1.85
CA SER A 186 -14.04 14.14 3.16
C SER A 186 -15.54 13.89 3.37
N ARG A 187 -16.31 13.57 2.32
CA ARG A 187 -17.70 13.09 2.46
C ARG A 187 -17.77 11.58 2.66
N LEU A 188 -16.77 10.85 2.16
CA LEU A 188 -16.70 9.39 2.17
C LEU A 188 -16.10 8.83 3.46
N TYR A 189 -15.21 9.59 4.10
CA TYR A 189 -14.51 9.18 5.31
C TYR A 189 -14.81 10.11 6.47
N SER A 190 -15.09 9.53 7.64
CA SER A 190 -15.28 10.28 8.89
C SER A 190 -13.99 10.91 9.39
N ALA A 191 -12.85 10.27 9.12
CA ALA A 191 -11.54 10.73 9.54
C ALA A 191 -11.13 12.01 8.80
N PRO A 192 -10.51 12.99 9.49
CA PRO A 192 -9.95 14.17 8.83
C PRO A 192 -8.88 13.76 7.81
N ILE A 193 -8.92 14.41 6.64
CA ILE A 193 -8.01 14.14 5.53
C ILE A 193 -7.05 15.31 5.35
N GLY A 194 -5.77 15.08 5.55
CA GLY A 194 -4.69 16.02 5.19
C GLY A 194 -4.22 15.81 3.76
N ILE A 195 -3.85 16.91 3.08
CA ILE A 195 -3.14 16.86 1.80
C ILE A 195 -1.65 17.04 2.10
N LEU A 196 -0.84 16.07 1.67
CA LEU A 196 0.62 16.11 1.78
C LEU A 196 1.20 17.05 0.71
N ASP A 197 2.37 17.61 1.00
CA ASP A 197 3.05 18.55 0.11
C ASP A 197 3.58 17.84 -1.13
N ASN A 198 4.08 16.61 -0.95
CA ASN A 198 4.67 15.83 -2.02
C ASN A 198 4.27 14.34 -1.95
N TYR A 199 4.10 13.71 -3.11
CA TYR A 199 3.80 12.28 -3.19
C TYR A 199 4.92 11.41 -2.60
N LEU A 200 6.16 11.90 -2.64
CA LEU A 200 7.30 11.22 -2.03
C LEU A 200 7.15 11.03 -0.52
N GLU A 201 6.29 11.79 0.17
CA GLU A 201 5.98 11.54 1.58
C GLU A 201 5.26 10.19 1.78
N ILE A 202 4.46 9.75 0.81
CA ILE A 202 3.86 8.41 0.79
C ILE A 202 4.92 7.38 0.38
N THR A 203 5.65 7.64 -0.70
CA THR A 203 6.62 6.68 -1.26
C THR A 203 7.80 6.39 -0.34
N LEU A 204 8.30 7.41 0.38
CA LEU A 204 9.44 7.33 1.30
C LEU A 204 9.03 7.07 2.75
N THR A 205 7.78 6.64 2.95
CA THR A 205 7.35 5.94 4.17
C THR A 205 7.14 4.42 3.94
N PRO A 206 8.08 3.69 3.29
CA PRO A 206 7.92 2.26 3.05
C PRO A 206 8.32 1.48 4.30
N ALA A 207 7.49 1.54 5.35
CA ALA A 207 7.71 0.73 6.54
C ALA A 207 7.77 -0.76 6.17
N ASN A 208 6.80 -1.27 5.40
CA ASN A 208 6.72 -2.70 5.08
C ASN A 208 7.91 -3.22 4.25
N PRO A 209 8.36 -2.58 3.14
CA PRO A 209 9.55 -3.01 2.40
C PRO A 209 10.80 -3.22 3.25
N ILE A 210 11.17 -2.25 4.09
CA ILE A 210 12.37 -2.39 4.93
C ILE A 210 12.11 -3.29 6.15
N MET A 211 10.95 -3.18 6.80
CA MET A 211 10.61 -3.99 7.98
C MET A 211 10.54 -5.46 7.63
N HIS A 212 9.84 -5.80 6.55
CA HIS A 212 9.65 -7.19 6.20
C HIS A 212 10.96 -7.85 5.73
N SER A 213 11.63 -7.21 4.77
CA SER A 213 12.86 -7.76 4.21
C SER A 213 13.96 -7.93 5.27
N SER A 214 14.07 -7.01 6.23
CA SER A 214 15.09 -7.07 7.29
C SER A 214 14.86 -8.23 8.26
N VAL A 215 13.61 -8.54 8.63
CA VAL A 215 13.36 -9.70 9.50
C VAL A 215 13.58 -11.01 8.76
N ILE A 216 13.16 -11.09 7.50
CA ILE A 216 13.45 -12.27 6.66
C ILE A 216 14.96 -12.49 6.60
N TYR A 217 15.72 -11.42 6.31
CA TYR A 217 17.18 -11.47 6.25
C TYR A 217 17.82 -11.85 7.60
N GLY A 218 17.37 -11.26 8.71
CA GLY A 218 17.91 -11.55 10.03
C GLY A 218 17.50 -12.92 10.61
N LEU A 219 16.54 -13.62 9.99
CA LEU A 219 16.13 -14.98 10.34
C LEU A 219 16.83 -16.04 9.49
N ILE A 220 16.91 -15.84 8.17
CA ILE A 220 17.40 -16.88 7.22
C ILE A 220 18.51 -16.41 6.27
N GLY A 221 18.95 -15.16 6.39
CA GLY A 221 20.08 -14.59 5.66
C GLY A 221 21.42 -15.26 6.01
N PRO A 222 22.52 -14.89 5.32
CA PRO A 222 23.83 -15.56 5.41
C PRO A 222 24.40 -15.65 6.82
N TYR A 223 24.10 -14.66 7.67
CA TYR A 223 24.59 -14.55 9.04
C TYR A 223 23.55 -14.95 10.10
N ALA A 224 22.39 -15.44 9.66
CA ALA A 224 21.25 -15.69 10.53
C ALA A 224 21.24 -17.11 11.09
N GLN A 225 20.55 -17.27 12.22
CA GLN A 225 20.44 -18.55 12.93
C GLN A 225 19.89 -19.69 12.06
N TRP A 226 18.91 -19.41 11.19
CA TRP A 226 18.28 -20.41 10.32
C TRP A 226 18.79 -20.36 8.88
N HIS A 227 20.02 -19.88 8.66
CA HIS A 227 20.62 -19.89 7.33
C HIS A 227 20.70 -21.32 6.76
N ASN A 228 20.14 -21.53 5.57
CA ASN A 228 20.01 -22.86 4.92
C ASN A 228 19.38 -23.95 5.82
N SER A 229 18.55 -23.54 6.78
CA SER A 229 17.88 -24.42 7.73
C SER A 229 16.35 -24.24 7.68
N TYR A 230 15.66 -25.04 8.48
CA TYR A 230 14.21 -25.00 8.66
C TYR A 230 13.88 -24.56 10.08
N PHE A 231 12.74 -23.92 10.27
CA PHE A 231 12.23 -23.61 11.60
C PHE A 231 11.60 -24.87 12.22
N GLU A 232 11.90 -25.12 13.48
CA GLU A 232 11.40 -26.26 14.24
C GLU A 232 9.89 -26.13 14.53
N SER A 233 9.41 -24.89 14.69
CA SER A 233 8.02 -24.53 14.92
C SER A 233 7.65 -23.25 14.16
N PRO A 234 6.36 -22.93 14.00
CA PRO A 234 5.95 -21.62 13.51
C PRO A 234 6.54 -20.49 14.37
N ILE A 235 6.97 -19.41 13.71
CA ILE A 235 7.59 -18.23 14.32
C ILE A 235 6.74 -17.00 13.99
N CYS A 236 6.73 -16.00 14.88
CA CYS A 236 6.07 -14.72 14.69
C CYS A 236 6.99 -13.67 14.07
N TRP A 237 6.41 -12.77 13.26
CA TRP A 237 7.10 -11.64 12.64
C TRP A 237 7.87 -10.78 13.64
N TRP A 238 7.21 -10.39 14.72
CA TRP A 238 7.68 -9.31 15.58
C TRP A 238 8.10 -9.79 16.96
N ASN A 239 7.34 -10.70 17.60
CA ASN A 239 7.68 -11.22 18.92
C ASN A 239 8.98 -12.04 18.94
N ASP A 240 9.30 -12.68 17.81
CA ASP A 240 10.50 -13.49 17.61
C ASP A 240 11.53 -12.80 16.72
N CYS A 241 11.41 -11.48 16.53
CA CYS A 241 12.39 -10.68 15.81
C CYS A 241 13.77 -10.77 16.48
N THR A 242 14.78 -11.16 15.71
CA THR A 242 16.16 -11.29 16.21
C THR A 242 16.84 -9.92 16.32
N GLU A 243 17.89 -9.82 17.13
CA GLU A 243 18.71 -8.59 17.18
C GLU A 243 19.33 -8.27 15.82
N LEU A 244 19.71 -9.31 15.06
CA LEU A 244 20.21 -9.16 13.70
C LEU A 244 19.17 -8.53 12.76
N SER A 245 17.91 -9.00 12.84
CA SER A 245 16.80 -8.42 12.08
C SER A 245 16.61 -6.93 12.38
N ALA A 246 16.60 -6.57 13.67
CA ALA A 246 16.45 -5.18 14.09
C ALA A 246 17.66 -4.30 13.72
N TYR A 247 18.87 -4.87 13.76
CA TYR A 247 20.09 -4.20 13.31
C TYR A 247 20.02 -3.81 11.83
N TYR A 248 19.70 -4.75 10.94
CA TYR A 248 19.55 -4.48 9.51
C TYR A 248 18.43 -3.48 9.23
N LEU A 249 17.30 -3.62 9.93
CA LEU A 249 16.18 -2.72 9.79
C LEU A 249 16.55 -1.27 10.14
N GLN A 250 17.25 -1.06 11.26
CA GLN A 250 17.66 0.28 11.67
C GLN A 250 18.58 0.92 10.61
N ARG A 251 19.51 0.15 10.03
CA ARG A 251 20.40 0.69 8.99
C ARG A 251 19.70 0.99 7.67
N CYS A 252 18.74 0.15 7.27
CA CYS A 252 17.90 0.46 6.11
C CYS A 252 17.06 1.73 6.33
N ASP A 253 16.59 1.97 7.56
CA ASP A 253 15.89 3.21 7.91
C ASP A 253 16.82 4.43 7.85
N GLU A 254 18.04 4.31 8.36
CA GLU A 254 19.06 5.38 8.29
C GLU A 254 19.44 5.75 6.84
N GLU A 255 19.55 4.74 5.98
CA GLU A 255 19.77 4.88 4.53
C GLU A 255 18.59 5.56 3.82
N ARG A 256 17.36 5.13 4.12
CA ARG A 256 16.15 5.79 3.64
C ARG A 256 16.10 7.26 4.08
N LEU A 257 16.43 7.56 5.33
CA LEU A 257 16.50 8.95 5.81
C LEU A 257 17.63 9.74 5.14
N ALA A 258 18.71 9.09 4.69
CA ALA A 258 19.75 9.75 3.89
C ALA A 258 19.22 10.19 2.52
N ILE A 259 18.41 9.35 1.88
CA ILE A 259 17.65 9.72 0.67
C ILE A 259 16.76 10.94 0.95
N CYS A 260 15.96 10.91 2.03
CA CYS A 260 15.09 12.02 2.40
C CYS A 260 15.87 13.32 2.60
N ARG A 261 16.98 13.28 3.36
CA ARG A 261 17.85 14.45 3.59
C ARG A 261 18.42 15.00 2.29
N HIS A 262 18.86 14.14 1.38
CA HIS A 262 19.36 14.57 0.07
C HIS A 262 18.27 15.27 -0.75
N LEU A 263 17.06 14.70 -0.82
CA LEU A 263 15.94 15.29 -1.56
C LEU A 263 15.53 16.65 -1.00
N VAL A 264 15.49 16.79 0.33
CA VAL A 264 15.21 18.08 0.98
C VAL A 264 16.30 19.10 0.67
N ASN A 265 17.57 18.75 0.91
CA ASN A 265 18.69 19.70 0.85
C ASN A 265 19.07 20.07 -0.59
N CYS A 266 19.06 19.11 -1.51
CA CYS A 266 19.57 19.28 -2.87
C CYS A 266 18.45 19.58 -3.87
N ALA A 267 17.26 18.97 -3.71
CA ALA A 267 16.14 19.14 -4.65
C ALA A 267 15.03 20.07 -4.15
N GLY A 268 15.08 20.52 -2.88
CA GLY A 268 14.08 21.43 -2.31
C GLY A 268 12.69 20.79 -2.14
N ILE A 269 12.64 19.46 -2.04
CA ILE A 269 11.40 18.70 -1.92
C ILE A 269 10.97 18.68 -0.46
N SER A 270 9.74 19.13 -0.16
CA SER A 270 9.16 19.00 1.18
C SER A 270 8.88 17.54 1.48
N LEU A 271 9.43 17.05 2.60
CA LEU A 271 9.19 15.72 3.16
C LEU A 271 8.86 15.82 4.65
N ALA A 272 8.13 16.87 5.03
CA ALA A 272 7.95 17.29 6.42
C ALA A 272 7.30 16.22 7.32
N THR A 273 6.48 15.33 6.75
CA THR A 273 5.82 14.26 7.51
C THR A 273 6.65 12.99 7.65
N VAL A 274 7.79 12.88 6.95
CA VAL A 274 8.63 11.68 6.97
C VAL A 274 9.50 11.65 8.23
N LYS A 275 9.31 10.64 9.07
CA LYS A 275 10.01 10.46 10.37
C LYS A 275 10.91 9.24 10.35
N SER A 276 11.74 9.07 11.39
CA SER A 276 12.41 7.78 11.62
C SER A 276 11.38 6.69 11.93
N LEU A 277 11.69 5.43 11.61
CA LEU A 277 10.77 4.33 11.87
C LEU A 277 10.49 4.18 13.38
N ILE A 278 11.50 4.40 14.22
CA ILE A 278 11.32 4.37 15.68
C ILE A 278 10.31 5.43 16.13
N ASP A 279 10.41 6.66 15.62
CA ASP A 279 9.50 7.74 16.01
C ASP A 279 8.09 7.50 15.48
N GLU A 280 7.97 7.01 14.24
CA GLU A 280 6.67 6.65 13.66
C GLU A 280 6.00 5.53 14.46
N LEU A 281 6.72 4.48 14.86
CA LEU A 281 6.16 3.41 15.69
C LEU A 281 5.73 3.91 17.07
N ARG A 282 6.50 4.81 17.71
CA ARG A 282 6.13 5.41 19.00
C ARG A 282 4.87 6.25 18.90
N GLU A 283 4.70 6.98 17.81
CA GLU A 283 3.52 7.83 17.59
C GLU A 283 2.27 7.02 17.23
N ILE A 284 2.41 5.94 16.46
CA ILE A 284 1.28 5.08 16.08
C ILE A 284 0.84 4.22 17.27
N TYR A 285 1.77 3.80 18.14
CA TYR A 285 1.52 2.85 19.23
C TYR A 285 1.91 3.38 20.63
N PRO A 286 1.51 4.61 21.03
CA PRO A 286 2.06 5.31 22.20
C PRO A 286 1.83 4.58 23.53
N ASN A 287 0.76 3.78 23.62
CA ASN A 287 0.39 3.01 24.82
C ASN A 287 0.41 1.49 24.60
N GLN A 288 0.92 1.03 23.45
CA GLN A 288 0.91 -0.38 23.09
C GLN A 288 2.31 -1.00 23.11
N ILE A 289 3.36 -0.21 23.38
CA ILE A 289 4.75 -0.67 23.43
C ILE A 289 5.27 -0.55 24.87
N SER A 290 5.69 -1.67 25.48
CA SER A 290 6.19 -1.64 26.86
C SER A 290 7.67 -1.28 27.01
N ASP A 291 8.50 -1.48 25.98
CA ASP A 291 9.89 -1.00 25.95
C ASP A 291 10.22 -0.28 24.64
N THR A 292 10.30 1.05 24.74
CA THR A 292 10.50 1.95 23.60
C THR A 292 11.96 2.30 23.33
N LYS A 293 12.94 1.69 24.01
CA LYS A 293 14.36 2.12 23.95
C LYS A 293 15.03 1.88 22.60
N THR A 294 14.78 0.72 21.99
CA THR A 294 15.44 0.29 20.75
C THR A 294 14.40 -0.20 19.75
N LEU A 295 14.75 -0.24 18.47
CA LEU A 295 13.85 -0.82 17.47
C LEU A 295 13.52 -2.28 17.77
N TRP A 296 14.51 -3.05 18.24
CA TRP A 296 14.31 -4.43 18.66
C TRP A 296 13.28 -4.57 19.79
N SER A 297 13.45 -3.80 20.87
CA SER A 297 12.53 -3.82 22.01
C SER A 297 11.13 -3.34 21.61
N ILE A 298 11.04 -2.30 20.76
CA ILE A 298 9.78 -1.78 20.23
C ILE A 298 9.02 -2.89 19.51
N LEU A 299 9.65 -3.57 18.55
CA LEU A 299 8.99 -4.60 17.74
C LEU A 299 8.48 -5.77 18.59
N ARG A 300 9.29 -6.24 19.55
CA ARG A 300 8.94 -7.41 20.38
C ARG A 300 7.88 -7.11 21.43
N THR A 301 7.84 -5.87 21.92
CA THR A 301 6.96 -5.45 23.02
C THR A 301 5.71 -4.69 22.57
N ASN A 302 5.51 -4.52 21.26
CA ASN A 302 4.29 -3.92 20.72
C ASN A 302 3.13 -4.93 20.76
N GLN A 303 2.10 -4.62 21.53
CA GLN A 303 0.89 -5.45 21.65
C GLN A 303 0.14 -5.62 20.33
N ALA A 304 0.14 -4.60 19.46
CA ALA A 304 -0.49 -4.67 18.14
C ALA A 304 0.16 -5.72 17.22
N TYR A 305 1.40 -6.11 17.54
CA TYR A 305 2.20 -7.07 16.77
C TYR A 305 2.18 -8.47 17.35
N HIS A 306 1.52 -8.67 18.49
CA HIS A 306 1.53 -9.93 19.20
C HIS A 306 0.90 -11.07 18.37
N GLY A 307 1.64 -12.17 18.20
CA GLY A 307 1.16 -13.39 17.58
C GLY A 307 1.01 -13.33 16.05
N ILE A 308 1.48 -12.27 15.39
CA ILE A 308 1.46 -12.20 13.92
C ILE A 308 2.45 -13.22 13.37
N GLN A 309 1.95 -14.32 12.80
CA GLN A 309 2.79 -15.42 12.29
C GLN A 309 3.50 -15.05 10.99
N LEU A 310 4.72 -15.57 10.82
CA LEU A 310 5.41 -15.56 9.53
C LEU A 310 4.64 -16.40 8.49
N PRO A 311 4.69 -16.04 7.20
CA PRO A 311 4.06 -16.82 6.15
C PRO A 311 4.89 -18.06 5.83
N LEU A 312 4.76 -19.09 6.67
CA LEU A 312 5.50 -20.34 6.57
C LEU A 312 4.67 -21.46 5.96
N ILE A 313 5.33 -22.37 5.25
CA ILE A 313 4.79 -23.66 4.81
C ILE A 313 5.55 -24.79 5.49
N LYS A 314 4.84 -25.86 5.80
CA LYS A 314 5.43 -27.07 6.36
C LYS A 314 6.23 -27.78 5.26
N CYS A 315 7.48 -28.12 5.57
CA CYS A 315 8.35 -28.92 4.72
C CYS A 315 8.48 -30.31 5.33
N ASP A 316 8.09 -31.33 4.59
CA ASP A 316 8.02 -32.74 5.00
C ASP A 316 9.13 -33.13 5.99
N GLN A 317 8.74 -33.57 7.20
CA GLN A 317 9.60 -33.99 8.33
C GLN A 317 10.78 -33.07 8.72
N LYS A 318 11.03 -31.97 7.99
CA LYS A 318 12.18 -31.07 8.14
C LYS A 318 11.86 -29.82 8.95
N GLY A 319 10.57 -29.47 9.08
CA GLY A 319 10.11 -28.31 9.83
C GLY A 319 9.30 -27.35 8.95
N TRP A 320 9.58 -26.05 9.07
CA TRP A 320 8.89 -25.00 8.33
C TRP A 320 9.87 -24.13 7.55
N SER A 321 9.44 -23.61 6.41
CA SER A 321 10.20 -22.61 5.65
C SER A 321 9.27 -21.52 5.11
N PHE A 322 9.84 -20.39 4.68
CA PHE A 322 9.06 -19.31 4.09
C PHE A 322 8.32 -19.76 2.83
N ASN A 323 7.04 -19.42 2.76
CA ASN A 323 6.27 -19.51 1.53
C ASN A 323 6.76 -18.42 0.56
N LYS A 324 7.64 -18.80 -0.38
CA LYS A 324 8.20 -17.89 -1.39
C LYS A 324 7.12 -17.27 -2.30
N GLN A 325 5.95 -17.89 -2.40
CA GLN A 325 4.80 -17.38 -3.16
C GLN A 325 3.95 -16.38 -2.36
N HIS A 326 4.25 -16.17 -1.08
CA HIS A 326 3.52 -15.19 -0.27
C HIS A 326 3.75 -13.76 -0.77
N ARG A 327 2.72 -12.92 -0.67
CA ARG A 327 2.70 -11.54 -1.20
C ARG A 327 3.88 -10.68 -0.74
N VAL A 328 4.41 -10.93 0.46
CA VAL A 328 5.54 -10.18 1.04
C VAL A 328 6.77 -10.18 0.12
N PHE A 329 7.06 -11.30 -0.53
CA PHE A 329 8.20 -11.38 -1.44
C PHE A 329 7.97 -10.58 -2.73
N GLN A 330 6.74 -10.58 -3.25
CA GLN A 330 6.41 -9.87 -4.49
C GLN A 330 6.25 -8.36 -4.26
N GLU A 331 5.52 -7.97 -3.22
CA GLU A 331 5.18 -6.57 -2.95
C GLU A 331 6.27 -5.82 -2.20
N ASP A 332 6.78 -6.39 -1.10
CA ASP A 332 7.70 -5.65 -0.23
C ASP A 332 9.16 -5.77 -0.70
N ILE A 333 9.55 -6.92 -1.27
CA ILE A 333 10.93 -7.16 -1.72
C ILE A 333 11.10 -6.86 -3.21
N VAL A 334 10.47 -7.65 -4.09
CA VAL A 334 10.68 -7.55 -5.55
C VAL A 334 10.24 -6.17 -6.08
N TYR A 335 9.17 -5.61 -5.52
CA TYR A 335 8.66 -4.31 -5.91
C TYR A 335 9.16 -3.19 -4.97
N GLY A 336 8.80 -3.23 -3.68
CA GLY A 336 9.07 -2.16 -2.72
C GLY A 336 10.55 -1.88 -2.48
N LEU A 337 11.34 -2.91 -2.13
CA LEU A 337 12.77 -2.73 -1.86
C LEU A 337 13.55 -2.36 -3.13
N SER A 338 13.15 -2.92 -4.29
CA SER A 338 13.71 -2.54 -5.58
C SER A 338 13.57 -1.04 -5.84
N LEU A 339 12.43 -0.44 -5.49
CA LEU A 339 12.24 1.01 -5.62
C LEU A 339 13.26 1.81 -4.81
N LEU A 340 13.48 1.46 -3.54
CA LEU A 340 14.46 2.13 -2.69
C LEU A 340 15.88 2.01 -3.26
N VAL A 341 16.27 0.81 -3.71
CA VAL A 341 17.56 0.58 -4.37
C VAL A 341 17.72 1.50 -5.59
N ARG A 342 16.70 1.58 -6.46
CA ARG A 342 16.75 2.42 -7.66
C ARG A 342 16.79 3.92 -7.35
N ILE A 343 16.11 4.37 -6.29
CA ILE A 343 16.21 5.76 -5.84
C ILE A 343 17.64 6.05 -5.36
N GLY A 344 18.23 5.16 -4.57
CA GLY A 344 19.62 5.30 -4.10
C GLY A 344 20.62 5.39 -5.26
N GLU A 345 20.52 4.47 -6.22
CA GLU A 345 21.35 4.47 -7.43
C GLU A 345 21.20 5.78 -8.22
N HIS A 346 19.98 6.23 -8.47
CA HIS A 346 19.71 7.44 -9.24
C HIS A 346 20.26 8.70 -8.57
N LEU A 347 20.21 8.75 -7.23
CA LEU A 347 20.73 9.87 -6.45
C LEU A 347 22.22 9.74 -6.10
N ASN A 348 22.89 8.65 -6.51
CA ASN A 348 24.24 8.29 -6.09
C ASN A 348 24.42 8.26 -4.56
N ILE A 349 23.42 7.76 -3.85
CA ILE A 349 23.44 7.59 -2.39
C ILE A 349 23.75 6.11 -2.09
N PRO A 350 24.81 5.81 -1.33
CA PRO A 350 25.15 4.43 -1.00
C PRO A 350 24.10 3.85 -0.05
N LEU A 351 23.54 2.69 -0.41
CA LEU A 351 22.61 1.92 0.42
C LEU A 351 23.17 0.50 0.69
N PRO A 352 24.35 0.34 1.31
CA PRO A 352 24.99 -0.96 1.49
C PRO A 352 24.08 -2.01 2.14
N TYR A 353 23.32 -1.66 3.17
CA TYR A 353 22.46 -2.61 3.89
C TYR A 353 21.21 -2.97 3.08
N THR A 354 20.54 -1.97 2.51
CA THR A 354 19.38 -2.21 1.63
C THR A 354 19.77 -3.05 0.42
N ASN A 355 20.91 -2.76 -0.21
CA ASN A 355 21.43 -3.52 -1.35
C ASN A 355 21.79 -4.95 -0.98
N GLU A 356 22.43 -5.16 0.18
CA GLU A 356 22.77 -6.51 0.66
C GLU A 356 21.51 -7.37 0.85
N ILE A 357 20.51 -6.83 1.55
CA ILE A 357 19.23 -7.51 1.76
C ILE A 357 18.53 -7.78 0.43
N TYR A 358 18.47 -6.78 -0.46
CA TYR A 358 17.83 -6.92 -1.75
C TYR A 358 18.50 -8.00 -2.60
N ASN A 359 19.81 -7.95 -2.75
CA ASN A 359 20.58 -8.91 -3.56
C ASN A 359 20.41 -10.33 -3.04
N TRP A 360 20.51 -10.52 -1.72
CA TRP A 360 20.31 -11.83 -1.12
C TRP A 360 18.87 -12.34 -1.29
N CYS A 361 17.87 -11.50 -1.02
CA CYS A 361 16.46 -11.89 -1.17
C CYS A 361 16.12 -12.25 -2.63
N MET A 362 16.64 -11.49 -3.60
CA MET A 362 16.46 -11.80 -5.03
C MET A 362 17.10 -13.16 -5.37
N GLY A 363 18.32 -13.41 -4.92
CA GLY A 363 18.97 -14.73 -5.08
C GLY A 363 18.20 -15.87 -4.40
N TYR A 364 17.67 -15.64 -3.19
CA TYR A 364 16.82 -16.60 -2.47
C TYR A 364 15.54 -16.95 -3.25
N LEU A 365 15.01 -16.00 -4.01
CA LEU A 365 13.85 -16.18 -4.90
C LEU A 365 14.22 -16.75 -6.28
N GLY A 366 15.51 -16.93 -6.57
CA GLY A 366 15.98 -17.35 -7.90
C GLY A 366 15.86 -16.25 -8.97
N LEU A 367 15.87 -14.99 -8.55
CA LEU A 367 15.78 -13.81 -9.41
C LEU A 367 17.13 -13.09 -9.49
N ASP A 368 17.38 -12.42 -10.61
CA ASP A 368 18.59 -11.62 -10.81
C ASP A 368 18.37 -10.17 -10.32
N PRO A 369 19.07 -9.72 -9.26
CA PRO A 369 18.92 -8.36 -8.74
C PRO A 369 19.45 -7.27 -9.69
N SER A 370 20.31 -7.62 -10.67
CA SER A 370 20.85 -6.65 -11.63
C SER A 370 19.78 -6.14 -12.59
N ILE A 371 18.74 -6.93 -12.84
CA ILE A 371 17.62 -6.60 -13.73
C ILE A 371 16.65 -5.67 -12.99
N PRO A 372 16.48 -4.40 -13.42
CA PRO A 372 15.53 -3.49 -12.79
C PRO A 372 14.10 -3.99 -12.92
N HIS A 373 13.30 -3.79 -11.86
CA HIS A 373 11.88 -4.03 -11.96
C HIS A 373 11.28 -3.13 -13.08
N PRO A 374 10.45 -3.66 -14.00
CA PRO A 374 9.99 -2.90 -15.17
C PRO A 374 9.32 -1.57 -14.82
N ALA A 375 8.56 -1.54 -13.71
CA ALA A 375 7.87 -0.34 -13.23
C ALA A 375 8.82 0.84 -12.90
N PHE A 376 10.10 0.56 -12.62
CA PHE A 376 11.07 1.57 -12.17
C PHE A 376 12.25 1.74 -13.14
N SER A 377 12.16 1.14 -14.33
CA SER A 377 13.19 1.24 -15.38
C SER A 377 13.36 2.67 -15.94
N LYS A 378 12.39 3.56 -15.72
CA LYS A 378 12.37 4.95 -16.20
C LYS A 378 12.08 5.95 -15.08
N LEU A 379 12.62 5.72 -13.89
CA LEU A 379 12.40 6.58 -12.74
C LEU A 379 12.94 8.00 -13.02
N ASN A 380 12.08 9.01 -12.84
CA ASN A 380 12.42 10.42 -13.07
C ASN A 380 12.17 11.26 -11.80
N LEU A 381 13.25 11.62 -11.09
CA LEU A 381 13.16 12.45 -9.89
C LEU A 381 13.15 13.95 -10.19
N SER A 382 13.54 14.38 -11.39
CA SER A 382 13.60 15.81 -11.72
C SER A 382 12.22 16.46 -11.71
N GLN A 383 11.17 15.67 -11.87
CA GLN A 383 9.78 16.15 -11.90
C GLN A 383 9.27 16.71 -10.56
N TYR A 384 9.96 16.41 -9.46
CA TYR A 384 9.65 16.97 -8.14
C TYR A 384 10.56 18.14 -7.77
N GLN A 385 11.54 18.49 -8.60
CA GLN A 385 12.43 19.62 -8.31
C GLN A 385 11.64 20.92 -8.40
N VAL A 386 11.72 21.72 -7.33
CA VAL A 386 11.23 23.10 -7.38
C VAL A 386 12.30 23.91 -8.14
N ASN A 387 11.95 24.45 -9.30
CA ASN A 387 12.82 25.39 -10.00
C ASN A 387 13.16 26.53 -9.04
N LYS A 388 14.41 26.59 -8.57
CA LYS A 388 14.94 27.76 -7.87
C LYS A 388 15.01 28.89 -8.90
N GLN A 389 13.99 29.76 -8.90
CA GLN A 389 14.07 31.06 -9.57
C GLN A 389 15.02 31.98 -8.80
#